data_AF-A0A143HCW8-F1
#
_entry.id   AF-A0A143HCW8-F1
#
_cell.length_a   1.000
_cell.length_b   1.000
_cell.length_c   1.000
_cell.angle_alpha   90.00
_cell.angle_beta   90.00
_cell.angle_gamma   90.00
#
_symmetry.space_group_name_H-M   'P 1'
#
loop_
_entity.id
_entity.type
_entity.pdbx_description
1 polymer ?
#
loop_
_entity_poly.entity_id
_entity_poly.type
_entity_poly.pdbx_seq_one_letter_code
_entity_poly.pdbx_strand_id
1 'polypeptide(L)' 'MDLTVIRELADINGDLPKKLALLSQVNANSALKILQAWGNGEKPLRELWKEVNNALEDIPSI' A
#
# COMPACT_ATOMS: atom_id res chain seq x y z
N MET A 1 14.53 -15.78 11.17
CA MET A 1 13.63 -14.64 10.85
C MET A 1 12.70 -14.48 12.04
N ASP A 2 12.57 -13.27 12.56
CA ASP A 2 11.73 -12.98 13.73
C ASP A 2 10.24 -13.16 13.39
N LEU A 3 9.51 -13.91 14.23
CA LEU A 3 8.07 -14.14 14.06
C LEU A 3 7.26 -12.85 14.05
N THR A 4 7.74 -11.82 14.77
CA THR A 4 7.15 -10.49 14.81
C THR A 4 7.19 -9.83 13.43
N VAL A 5 8.33 -9.95 12.74
CA VAL A 5 8.52 -9.41 11.39
C VAL A 5 7.67 -10.16 10.37
N ILE A 6 7.57 -11.49 10.48
CA ILE A 6 6.72 -12.30 9.59
C ILE A 6 5.26 -11.89 9.72
N ARG A 7 4.77 -11.73 10.95
CA ARG A 7 3.39 -11.32 11.23
C ARG A 7 3.10 -9.93 10.67
N GLU A 8 3.98 -8.96 10.92
CA GLU A 8 3.86 -7.60 10.38
C GLU A 8 3.74 -7.60 8.85
N LEU A 9 4.62 -8.34 8.15
CA LEU A 9 4.60 -8.41 6.69
C LEU A 9 3.33 -9.09 6.17
N ALA A 10 2.82 -10.11 6.86
CA ALA A 10 1.56 -10.75 6.52
C ALA A 10 0.37 -9.81 6.70
N ASP A 11 0.34 -9.04 7.78
CA ASP A 11 -0.69 -8.03 8.05
C ASP A 11 -0.66 -6.94 6.97
N ILE A 12 0.52 -6.40 6.63
CA ILE A 12 0.69 -5.44 5.52
C ILE A 12 0.17 -6.02 4.21
N ASN A 13 0.57 -7.24 3.85
CA ASN A 13 0.17 -7.85 2.58
C ASN A 13 -1.35 -8.10 2.52
N GLY A 14 -1.98 -8.44 3.65
CA GLY A 14 -3.43 -8.62 3.75
C GLY A 14 -4.23 -7.31 3.67
N ASP A 15 -3.67 -6.21 4.17
CA ASP A 15 -4.35 -4.90 4.20
C ASP A 15 -4.03 -4.00 3.01
N LEU A 16 -2.93 -4.23 2.29
CA LEU A 16 -2.52 -3.44 1.13
C LEU A 16 -3.64 -3.33 0.06
N PRO A 17 -4.37 -4.41 -0.32
CA PRO A 17 -5.48 -4.32 -1.26
C PRO A 17 -6.61 -3.38 -0.78
N LYS A 18 -6.89 -3.36 0.53
CA LYS A 18 -7.94 -2.50 1.09
C LYS A 18 -7.56 -1.02 0.97
N LYS A 19 -6.30 -0.68 1.28
CA LYS A 19 -5.81 0.70 1.14
C LYS A 19 -5.74 1.13 -0.33
N LEU A 20 -5.36 0.25 -1.24
CA LEU A 20 -5.39 0.52 -2.67
C LEU A 20 -6.82 0.77 -3.18
N ALA A 21 -7.80 0.01 -2.69
CA ALA A 21 -9.21 0.23 -3.02
C ALA A 21 -9.76 1.55 -2.45
N LEU A 22 -9.27 2.01 -1.30
CA LEU A 22 -9.59 3.35 -0.79
C LEU A 22 -8.93 4.43 -1.65
N LEU A 23 -7.63 4.29 -1.92
CA LEU A 23 -6.87 5.24 -2.73
C LEU A 23 -7.42 5.36 -4.15
N SER A 24 -7.96 4.28 -4.73
CA SER A 24 -8.50 4.32 -6.09
C SER A 24 -9.75 5.20 -6.22
N GLN A 25 -10.50 5.41 -5.14
CA GLN A 25 -11.71 6.25 -5.12
C GLN A 25 -11.39 7.74 -5.19
N VAL A 26 -10.17 8.13 -4.82
CA VAL A 26 -9.73 9.52 -4.62
C VAL A 26 -8.56 9.89 -5.54
N ASN A 27 -7.68 8.94 -5.82
CA ASN A 27 -6.55 9.08 -6.74
C ASN A 27 -6.23 7.74 -7.43
N ALA A 28 -7.05 7.41 -8.44
CA ALA A 28 -6.92 6.18 -9.23
C ALA A 28 -5.53 5.99 -9.87
N ASN A 29 -4.87 7.08 -10.28
CA ASN A 29 -3.55 7.01 -10.92
C ASN A 29 -2.47 6.55 -9.93
N SER A 30 -2.47 7.09 -8.71
CA SER A 30 -1.54 6.65 -7.66
C SER A 30 -1.82 5.21 -7.23
N ALA A 31 -3.10 4.85 -7.07
CA ALA A 31 -3.48 3.47 -6.74
C ALA A 31 -3.00 2.47 -7.80
N LEU A 32 -3.17 2.78 -9.10
CA LEU A 32 -2.72 1.92 -10.19
C LEU A 32 -1.20 1.74 -10.20
N LYS A 33 -0.43 2.81 -10.00
CA LYS A 33 1.04 2.74 -9.96
C LYS A 33 1.53 1.83 -8.83
N ILE A 34 0.96 1.97 -7.63
CA ILE A 34 1.36 1.16 -6.46
C ILE A 34 0.92 -0.30 -6.67
N LEU A 35 -0.26 -0.54 -7.23
CA LEU A 35 -0.74 -1.89 -7.59
C LEU A 35 0.18 -2.58 -8.60
N GLN A 36 0.64 -1.86 -9.63
CA GLN A 36 1.59 -2.39 -10.61
C GLN A 36 2.94 -2.74 -9.96
N ALA A 37 3.50 -1.82 -9.17
CA ALA A 37 4.76 -2.08 -8.45
C ALA A 37 4.65 -3.29 -7.51
N TRP A 38 3.49 -3.49 -6.88
CA TRP A 38 3.22 -4.67 -6.06
C TRP A 38 3.13 -5.96 -6.90
N GLY A 39 2.33 -5.95 -7.96
CA GLY A 39 2.16 -7.13 -8.84
C GLY A 39 3.44 -7.55 -9.56
N ASN A 40 4.30 -6.59 -9.88
CA ASN A 40 5.59 -6.83 -10.53
C ASN A 40 6.72 -7.16 -9.55
N GLY A 41 6.50 -7.02 -8.23
CA GLY A 41 7.54 -7.23 -7.22
C GLY A 41 8.67 -6.19 -7.26
N GLU A 42 8.38 -4.97 -7.72
CA GLU A 42 9.38 -3.91 -7.91
C GLU A 42 9.85 -3.29 -6.58
N LYS A 43 9.02 -3.39 -5.53
CA LYS A 43 9.27 -2.77 -4.22
C LYS A 43 8.93 -3.71 -3.06
N PRO A 44 9.63 -3.59 -1.91
CA PRO A 44 9.27 -4.29 -0.68
C PRO A 44 7.89 -3.85 -0.15
N LEU A 45 7.20 -4.77 0.55
CA LEU A 45 5.87 -4.50 1.13
C LEU A 45 5.83 -3.27 2.03
N ARG A 46 6.87 -3.03 2.87
CA ARG A 46 6.92 -1.85 3.74
C ARG A 46 7.00 -0.53 2.97
N GLU A 47 7.66 -0.52 1.82
CA GLU A 47 7.76 0.66 0.96
C GLU A 47 6.41 0.94 0.29
N LEU A 48 5.78 -0.08 -0.30
CA LEU A 48 4.43 0.00 -0.87
C LEU A 48 3.41 0.46 0.18
N TRP A 49 3.52 -0.03 1.41
CA TRP A 49 2.68 0.37 2.53
C TRP A 49 2.86 1.85 2.88
N LYS A 50 4.09 2.34 2.93
CA LYS A 50 4.36 3.76 3.16
C LYS A 50 3.77 4.62 2.05
N GLU A 51 3.98 4.23 0.79
CA GLU A 51 3.49 4.98 -0.37
C GLU A 51 1.97 5.10 -0.40
N VAL A 52 1.23 4.02 -0.12
CA VAL A 52 -0.24 4.07 -0.12
C VAL A 52 -0.77 4.91 1.03
N ASN A 53 -0.13 4.88 2.21
CA ASN A 53 -0.55 5.71 3.34
C ASN A 53 -0.27 7.20 3.08
N ASN A 54 0.92 7.53 2.61
CA ASN A 54 1.26 8.92 2.25
C ASN A 54 0.30 9.47 1.19
N ALA A 55 0.00 8.69 0.16
CA ALA A 55 -0.93 9.10 -0.89
C ALA A 55 -2.38 9.29 -0.39
N LEU A 56 -2.76 8.63 0.71
CA LEU A 56 -4.06 8.82 1.37
C LEU A 56 -4.06 10.01 2.33
N GLU A 57 -2.92 10.31 2.97
CA GLU A 57 -2.74 11.47 3.86
C GLU A 57 -2.62 12.79 3.10
N ASP A 58 -2.05 12.77 1.88
CA ASP A 58 -1.90 13.94 0.99
C ASP A 58 -3.23 14.41 0.38
N ILE A 59 -4.34 13.73 0.66
CA ILE A 59 -5.68 14.16 0.23
C ILE A 59 -6.15 15.23 1.22
N PRO A 60 -6.29 16.50 0.81
CA PRO A 60 -6.76 17.55 1.69
C PRO A 60 -8.12 17.14 2.25
N SER A 61 -8.30 17.27 3.58
CA SER A 61 -9.60 17.10 4.23
C SER A 61 -10.66 17.87 3.44
N ILE A 62 -11.65 17.14 2.91
CA ILE A 62 -12.87 17.72 2.34
C ILE A 62 -13.65 18.41 3.45
#